data_AF-A0A3D0IFG9-F1
#
_entry.id   AF-A0A3D0IFG9-F1
#
_cell.length_a   1.000
_cell.length_b   1.000
_cell.length_c   1.000
_cell.angle_alpha   90.00
_cell.angle_beta   90.00
_cell.angle_gamma   90.00
#
_symmetry.space_group_name_H-M   'P 1'
#
loop_
_entity.id
_entity.type
_entity.pdbx_description
1 polymer ?
#
loop_
_entity_poly.entity_id
_entity_poly.type
_entity_poly.pdbx_seq_one_letter_code
_entity_poly.pdbx_strand_id
1 'polypeptide(L)'
;VSAIAQGPKKVIFIVGMNKICDDIDGAMKRARNVAAPINAQRFGLDTPCTKTGACMNCKSPDTICCQFLITRYSRHKDRIHVILVNDDLGF
;
A
#
# COMPACT_ATOMS: atom_id res chain seq x y z
N VAL A 1 6.21 -0.11 7.51
CA VAL A 1 7.29 0.01 6.48
C VAL A 1 8.59 -0.69 6.86
N SER A 2 8.95 -0.75 8.15
CA SER A 2 10.24 -1.29 8.63
C SER A 2 10.55 -2.71 8.14
N ALA A 3 9.56 -3.61 8.06
CA ALA A 3 9.76 -4.97 7.55
C ALA A 3 10.34 -5.01 6.12
N ILE A 4 9.93 -4.07 5.27
CA ILE A 4 10.35 -4.00 3.87
C ILE A 4 11.73 -3.34 3.77
N ALA A 5 11.90 -2.19 4.42
CA ALA A 5 13.11 -1.38 4.29
C ALA A 5 14.31 -1.91 5.08
N GLN A 6 14.12 -2.32 6.33
CA GLN A 6 15.19 -2.72 7.27
C GLN A 6 14.85 -4.00 8.04
N GLY A 7 13.91 -4.77 7.52
CA GLY A 7 13.34 -5.91 8.24
C GLY A 7 14.12 -7.20 8.01
N PRO A 8 13.43 -8.36 8.07
CA PRO A 8 14.06 -9.66 8.17
C PRO A 8 14.96 -10.02 6.98
N LYS A 9 15.76 -11.07 7.17
CA LYS A 9 16.68 -11.63 6.15
C LYS A 9 15.96 -12.10 4.88
N LYS A 10 14.67 -12.46 4.99
CA LYS A 10 13.80 -12.87 3.89
C LYS A 10 12.45 -12.17 4.00
N VAL A 11 11.99 -11.62 2.90
CA VAL A 11 10.68 -10.95 2.75
C VAL A 11 10.01 -11.52 1.51
N ILE A 12 8.81 -12.07 1.68
CA ILE A 12 8.00 -12.61 0.59
C ILE A 12 6.76 -11.75 0.47
N PHE A 13 6.57 -11.16 -0.71
CA PHE A 13 5.37 -10.43 -1.08
C PHE A 13 4.44 -11.37 -1.84
N ILE A 14 3.21 -11.51 -1.37
CA ILE A 14 2.13 -12.16 -2.08
C ILE A 14 1.19 -11.03 -2.53
N VAL A 15 1.11 -10.80 -3.82
CA VAL A 15 0.43 -9.63 -4.39
C VAL A 15 -0.57 -10.10 -5.45
N GLY A 16 -1.84 -9.70 -5.31
CA GLY A 16 -2.87 -9.96 -6.31
C GLY A 16 -2.69 -9.09 -7.56
N MET A 17 -3.17 -9.57 -8.71
CA MET A 17 -3.07 -8.85 -9.99
C MET A 17 -3.80 -7.51 -9.94
N ASN A 18 -4.83 -7.36 -9.10
CA ASN A 18 -5.55 -6.10 -8.84
C ASN A 18 -4.69 -4.95 -8.27
N LYS A 19 -3.42 -5.20 -7.94
CA LYS A 19 -2.49 -4.21 -7.36
C LYS A 19 -1.40 -3.73 -8.32
N ILE A 20 -1.35 -4.26 -9.54
CA ILE A 20 -0.40 -3.83 -10.57
C ILE A 20 -0.91 -2.55 -11.23
N CYS A 21 0.00 -1.61 -11.49
CA CYS A 21 -0.29 -0.35 -12.17
C CYS A 21 0.79 -0.07 -13.22
N ASP A 22 0.45 0.71 -14.24
CA ASP A 22 1.33 1.00 -15.37
C ASP A 22 2.52 1.89 -14.97
N ASP A 23 2.33 2.78 -13.99
CA ASP A 23 3.34 3.72 -13.52
C ASP A 23 3.22 4.03 -12.02
N ILE A 24 4.19 4.80 -11.52
CA ILE A 24 4.28 5.21 -10.10
C ILE A 24 3.09 6.10 -9.72
N ASP A 25 2.63 6.98 -10.61
CA ASP A 25 1.53 7.89 -10.33
C ASP A 25 0.20 7.14 -10.20
N GLY A 26 -0.04 6.14 -11.04
CA GLY A 26 -1.15 5.20 -11.00
C GLY A 26 -1.12 4.38 -9.71
N ALA A 27 0.05 3.87 -9.33
CA ALA A 27 0.22 3.16 -8.06
C ALA A 27 -0.12 4.06 -6.86
N MET A 28 0.33 5.32 -6.86
CA MET A 28 0.01 6.29 -5.81
C MET A 28 -1.47 6.68 -5.78
N LYS A 29 -2.09 6.90 -6.95
CA LYS A 29 -3.53 7.18 -7.07
C LYS A 29 -4.36 6.02 -6.54
N ARG A 30 -4.02 4.78 -6.90
CA ARG A 30 -4.69 3.57 -6.41
C ARG A 30 -4.54 3.44 -4.89
N ALA A 31 -3.32 3.60 -4.36
CA ALA A 31 -3.09 3.49 -2.93
C ALA A 31 -3.89 4.52 -2.13
N ARG A 32 -4.02 5.75 -2.64
CA ARG A 32 -4.74 6.86 -1.99
C ARG A 32 -6.24 6.83 -2.17
N ASN A 33 -6.75 6.40 -3.33
CA ASN A 33 -8.17 6.50 -3.67
C ASN A 33 -8.91 5.16 -3.69
N VAL A 34 -8.20 4.03 -3.58
CA VAL A 34 -8.81 2.70 -3.53
C VAL A 34 -8.45 2.03 -2.21
N ALA A 35 -7.17 1.74 -1.98
CA ALA A 35 -6.76 0.93 -0.83
C ALA A 35 -6.97 1.66 0.50
N ALA A 36 -6.51 2.90 0.63
CA ALA A 36 -6.61 3.66 1.88
C ALA A 36 -8.06 4.00 2.28
N PRO A 37 -8.94 4.48 1.38
CA PRO A 37 -10.33 4.79 1.74
C PRO A 37 -11.11 3.54 2.14
N ILE A 38 -11.03 2.44 1.38
CA ILE A 38 -11.72 1.18 1.71
C ILE A 38 -11.25 0.66 3.08
N ASN A 39 -9.95 0.74 3.36
CA ASN A 39 -9.41 0.29 4.64
C ASN A 39 -9.80 1.23 5.80
N ALA A 40 -9.81 2.55 5.58
CA ALA A 40 -10.26 3.52 6.58
C ALA A 40 -11.76 3.34 6.92
N GLN A 41 -12.59 3.06 5.91
CA GLN A 41 -14.00 2.72 6.08
C GLN A 41 -14.19 1.42 6.87
N ARG A 42 -13.43 0.38 6.54
CA ARG A 42 -13.46 -0.90 7.26
C ARG A 42 -13.19 -0.74 8.77
N PHE A 43 -12.29 0.17 9.14
CA PHE A 43 -11.93 0.45 10.54
C PHE A 43 -12.76 1.58 11.19
N GLY A 44 -13.62 2.26 10.44
CA GLY A 44 -14.44 3.36 10.97
C GLY A 44 -13.63 4.58 11.43
N LEU A 45 -12.50 4.86 10.79
CA LEU A 45 -11.60 5.97 11.18
C LEU A 45 -12.22 7.34 10.86
N ASP A 46 -11.98 8.36 11.69
CA ASP A 46 -12.43 9.73 11.41
C ASP A 46 -11.46 10.45 10.48
N THR A 47 -11.51 10.04 9.21
CA THR A 47 -10.74 10.66 8.13
C THR A 47 -11.66 11.16 7.03
N PRO A 48 -11.29 12.22 6.30
CA PRO A 48 -12.09 12.71 5.18
C PRO A 48 -12.36 11.62 4.14
N CYS A 49 -11.37 10.75 3.85
CA CYS A 49 -11.54 9.69 2.86
C CYS A 49 -12.54 8.61 3.29
N THR A 50 -12.80 8.44 4.59
CA THR A 50 -13.90 7.60 5.07
C THR A 50 -15.25 8.10 4.57
N LYS A 51 -15.45 9.42 4.58
CA LYS A 51 -16.72 10.10 4.24
C LYS A 51 -16.87 10.37 2.75
N THR A 52 -15.80 10.79 2.09
CA THR A 52 -15.83 11.21 0.68
C THR A 52 -15.52 10.07 -0.30
N GLY A 53 -14.95 8.96 0.18
CA GLY A 53 -14.45 7.89 -0.69
C GLY A 53 -13.19 8.25 -1.50
N ALA A 54 -12.65 9.46 -1.31
CA ALA A 54 -11.50 9.98 -2.06
C ALA A 54 -10.46 10.61 -1.13
N CYS A 55 -9.19 10.55 -1.51
CA CYS A 55 -8.11 11.14 -0.71
C CYS A 55 -8.16 12.66 -0.72
N MET A 56 -8.26 13.26 0.45
CA MET A 56 -8.19 14.73 0.63
C MET A 56 -6.81 15.20 1.11
N ASN A 57 -5.77 14.36 0.96
CA ASN A 57 -4.41 14.64 1.42
C ASN A 57 -4.34 15.07 2.91
N CYS A 58 -5.14 14.42 3.76
CA CYS A 58 -5.26 14.79 5.16
C CYS A 58 -4.04 14.37 5.99
N LYS A 59 -3.77 15.13 7.06
CA LYS A 59 -2.81 14.79 8.11
C LYS A 59 -3.50 14.63 9.47
N SER A 60 -4.71 14.05 9.45
CA SER A 60 -5.44 13.71 10.68
C SER A 60 -4.63 12.71 11.51
N PRO A 61 -4.68 12.78 12.86
CA PRO A 61 -4.13 11.74 13.72
C PRO A 61 -4.61 10.32 13.36
N ASP A 62 -5.84 10.21 12.84
CA ASP A 62 -6.47 8.94 12.44
C ASP A 62 -6.08 8.48 11.03
N THR A 63 -5.13 9.15 10.38
CA THR A 63 -4.72 8.77 9.01
C THR A 63 -4.12 7.38 8.97
N ILE A 64 -4.55 6.56 8.01
CA ILE A 64 -4.03 5.20 7.81
C ILE A 64 -2.88 5.14 6.80
N CYS A 65 -2.81 6.10 5.88
CA CYS A 65 -1.80 6.15 4.82
C CYS A 65 -0.56 6.96 5.23
N CYS A 66 0.02 6.64 6.39
CA CYS A 66 1.10 7.42 7.01
C CYS A 66 2.41 7.42 6.20
N GLN A 67 2.70 6.32 5.49
CA GLN A 67 3.98 6.11 4.83
C GLN A 67 3.80 5.41 3.49
N PHE A 68 4.48 5.92 2.47
CA PHE A 68 4.65 5.27 1.18
C PHE A 68 6.11 4.87 1.03
N LEU A 69 6.36 3.64 0.55
CA LEU A 69 7.71 3.15 0.34
C LEU A 69 7.90 2.79 -1.13
N ILE A 70 8.97 3.32 -1.72
CA ILE A 70 9.47 2.92 -3.03
C ILE A 70 10.80 2.20 -2.81
N THR A 71 10.88 0.94 -3.24
CA THR A 71 12.11 0.15 -3.17
C THR A 71 12.82 0.20 -4.51
N ARG A 72 13.84 1.06 -4.64
CA ARG A 72 14.64 1.16 -5.87
C ARG A 72 15.63 0.01 -6.02
N TYR A 73 16.22 -0.45 -4.91
CA TYR A 73 17.24 -1.50 -4.93
C TYR A 73 17.31 -2.22 -3.58
N SER A 74 17.55 -3.54 -3.61
CA SER A 74 17.85 -4.34 -2.41
C SER A 74 19.31 -4.75 -2.45
N ARG A 75 20.12 -4.22 -1.50
CA ARG A 75 21.56 -4.56 -1.40
C ARG A 75 21.80 -6.01 -0.99
N HIS A 76 20.81 -6.63 -0.35
CA HIS A 76 20.89 -8.01 0.10
C HIS A 76 20.36 -8.92 -1.00
N LYS A 77 21.26 -9.73 -1.57
CA LYS A 77 20.93 -10.73 -2.58
C LYS A 77 19.87 -11.69 -2.03
N ASP A 78 18.89 -12.03 -2.88
CA ASP A 78 17.80 -12.95 -2.57
C ASP A 78 16.98 -12.59 -1.32
N ARG A 79 16.97 -11.34 -0.86
CA ARG A 79 16.18 -10.94 0.32
C ARG A 79 14.70 -10.81 0.03
N ILE A 80 14.34 -10.19 -1.09
CA ILE A 80 12.97 -9.83 -1.45
C ILE A 80 12.51 -10.71 -2.60
N HIS A 81 11.41 -11.43 -2.41
CA HIS A 81 10.74 -12.21 -3.43
C HIS A 81 9.31 -11.71 -3.61
N VAL A 82 8.87 -11.52 -4.86
CA VAL A 82 7.50 -11.09 -5.18
C VAL A 82 6.82 -12.21 -5.95
N ILE A 83 5.68 -12.67 -5.42
CA ILE A 83 4.81 -13.67 -6.03
C ILE A 83 3.54 -12.95 -6.45
N LEU A 84 3.30 -12.91 -7.75
CA LEU A 84 2.07 -12.39 -8.33
C LEU A 84 1.04 -13.52 -8.41
N VAL A 85 -0.11 -13.30 -7.80
CA VAL A 85 -1.23 -14.24 -7.77
C VAL A 85 -2.28 -13.74 -8.73
N ASN A 86 -2.71 -14.59 -9.66
CA ASN A 86 -3.75 -14.30 -10.64
C ASN A 86 -5.16 -14.29 -10.03
N ASP A 87 -5.34 -13.50 -8.97
CA ASP A 87 -6.59 -13.34 -8.21
C ASP A 87 -6.61 -11.95 -7.54
N ASP A 88 -7.79 -11.54 -7.07
CA ASP A 88 -8.07 -10.26 -6.44
C ASP A 88 -7.88 -10.34 -4.93
N LEU A 89 -6.66 -10.04 -4.47
CA LEU A 89 -6.29 -10.13 -3.06
C LEU A 89 -6.35 -8.76 -2.37
N GLY A 90 -7.28 -8.58 -1.43
CA GLY A 90 -7.43 -7.34 -0.66
C GLY A 90 -7.91 -6.16 -1.49
N PHE A 91 -7.63 -4.93 -1.02
CA PHE A 91 -8.08 -3.67 -1.65
C PHE A 91 -6.92 -2.89 -2.28
#